data_AF-A0A972CZS1-F1
#
_entry.id   AF-A0A972CZS1-F1
#
_cell.length_a   1.000
_cell.length_b   1.000
_cell.length_c   1.000
_cell.angle_alpha   90.00
_cell.angle_beta   90.00
_cell.angle_gamma   90.00
#
_symmetry.space_group_name_H-M   'P 1'
#
loop_
_entity.id
_entity.type
_entity.pdbx_description
1 polymer ?
#
loop_
_entity_poly.entity_id
_entity_poly.type
_entity_poly.pdbx_seq_one_letter_code
_entity_poly.pdbx_strand_id
1 'polypeptide(L)'
;MNDKKILNSIKRSIDNAPIDILDKIKEAPREKMLAHDDITRQDRGRFLFNKLIPYASIAAAFLIAFLGWQYQVKMPDSHIYLDVNPSIEIVTNRRDRVIEILADNSDAEKIIEDIDHKGKNIYQVAEEVLDKMVEEKRTMMIMTIMMTMMILMTTMITMFPKKASNPTSYQLLKQGGLHYQLPMEVLQTLTLMKMI
;
A
#
# COMPACT_ATOMS: atom_id res chain seq x y z
N MET A 1 -85.97 17.36 -48.39
CA MET A 1 -84.99 18.44 -48.16
C MET A 1 -84.72 19.12 -49.51
N ASN A 2 -84.62 20.44 -49.60
CA ASN A 2 -84.57 21.14 -50.90
C ASN A 2 -83.11 21.39 -51.31
N ASP A 3 -82.58 20.59 -52.24
CA ASP A 3 -81.17 20.60 -52.65
C ASP A 3 -80.69 21.96 -53.15
N LYS A 4 -81.60 22.75 -53.74
CA LYS A 4 -81.31 24.14 -54.18
C LYS A 4 -80.96 25.06 -53.00
N LYS A 5 -81.54 24.82 -51.81
CA LYS A 5 -81.19 25.60 -50.60
C LYS A 5 -79.78 25.28 -50.11
N ILE A 6 -79.37 24.02 -50.17
CA ILE A 6 -78.05 23.55 -49.73
C ILE A 6 -76.95 24.05 -50.68
N LEU A 7 -77.16 23.93 -51.99
CA LEU A 7 -76.22 24.47 -52.99
C LEU A 7 -76.01 25.97 -52.83
N ASN A 8 -77.10 26.71 -52.60
CA ASN A 8 -77.01 28.15 -52.38
C ASN A 8 -76.31 28.50 -51.06
N SER A 9 -76.44 27.70 -49.99
CA SER A 9 -75.72 27.97 -48.74
C SER A 9 -74.23 27.67 -48.87
N ILE A 10 -73.85 26.55 -49.51
CA ILE A 10 -72.44 26.20 -49.75
C ILE A 10 -71.77 27.25 -50.64
N LYS A 11 -72.43 27.65 -51.72
CA LYS A 11 -71.91 28.70 -52.61
C LYS A 11 -71.66 30.00 -51.86
N ARG A 12 -72.62 30.46 -51.04
CA ARG A 12 -72.42 31.64 -50.18
C ARG A 12 -71.28 31.47 -49.19
N SER A 13 -71.12 30.29 -48.59
CA SER A 13 -70.04 30.05 -47.62
C SER A 13 -68.67 30.10 -48.27
N ILE A 14 -68.53 29.58 -49.50
CA ILE A 14 -67.27 29.63 -50.25
C ILE A 14 -67.00 31.05 -50.75
N ASP A 15 -67.99 31.71 -51.35
CA ASP A 15 -67.85 33.06 -51.91
C ASP A 15 -67.49 34.10 -50.83
N ASN A 16 -67.99 33.93 -49.60
CA ASN A 16 -67.68 34.82 -48.48
C ASN A 16 -66.48 34.37 -47.63
N ALA A 17 -65.90 33.20 -47.92
CA ALA A 17 -64.76 32.73 -47.15
C ALA A 17 -63.50 33.50 -47.59
N PRO A 18 -62.68 33.96 -46.63
CA PRO A 18 -61.42 34.59 -46.95
C PRO A 18 -60.37 33.53 -47.31
N ILE A 19 -60.56 32.86 -48.45
CA ILE A 19 -59.72 31.75 -48.91
C ILE A 19 -58.38 32.26 -49.43
N ASP A 20 -58.38 33.46 -50.03
CA ASP A 20 -57.24 34.01 -50.78
C ASP A 20 -56.48 35.13 -50.04
N ILE A 21 -56.64 35.23 -48.72
CA ILE A 21 -55.96 36.25 -47.91
C ILE A 21 -54.64 35.76 -47.32
N LEU A 22 -54.21 34.53 -47.63
CA LEU A 22 -53.03 33.91 -47.02
C LEU A 22 -51.76 34.74 -47.27
N ASP A 23 -51.53 35.16 -48.52
CA ASP A 23 -50.33 35.92 -48.88
C ASP A 23 -50.39 37.34 -48.28
N LYS A 24 -51.58 37.94 -48.25
CA LYS A 24 -51.82 39.22 -47.57
C LYS A 24 -51.57 39.16 -46.06
N ILE A 25 -51.91 38.04 -45.39
CA ILE A 25 -51.62 37.83 -43.96
C ILE A 25 -50.11 37.62 -43.74
N LYS A 26 -49.42 36.91 -44.64
CA LYS A 26 -47.97 36.67 -44.52
C LYS A 26 -47.15 37.95 -44.67
N GLU A 27 -47.59 38.85 -45.54
CA GLU A 27 -46.91 40.12 -45.84
C GLU A 27 -47.23 41.23 -44.84
N ALA A 28 -48.34 41.11 -44.10
CA ALA A 28 -48.68 42.07 -43.07
C ALA A 28 -47.53 42.23 -42.05
N PRO A 29 -47.22 43.48 -41.62
CA PRO A 29 -46.17 43.72 -40.65
C PRO A 29 -46.56 43.04 -39.34
N ARG A 30 -45.87 41.94 -39.03
CA ARG A 30 -46.04 41.20 -37.79
C ARG A 30 -45.01 41.66 -36.78
N GLU A 31 -45.47 42.16 -35.65
CA GLU A 31 -44.61 42.29 -34.48
C GLU A 31 -44.26 40.88 -34.01
N LYS A 32 -43.00 40.49 -34.21
CA LYS A 32 -42.49 39.25 -33.64
C LYS A 32 -42.49 39.42 -32.13
N MET A 33 -43.19 38.53 -31.41
CA MET A 33 -43.09 38.46 -29.96
C MET A 33 -41.61 38.36 -29.57
N LEU A 34 -41.12 39.37 -28.84
CA LEU A 34 -39.73 39.45 -28.39
C LEU A 34 -39.42 38.40 -27.32
N ALA A 35 -40.45 37.97 -26.59
CA ALA A 35 -40.39 36.91 -25.60
C ALA A 35 -41.68 36.07 -25.65
N HIS A 36 -41.56 34.77 -25.43
CA HIS A 36 -42.70 33.91 -25.14
C HIS A 36 -43.04 34.01 -23.66
N ASP A 37 -44.33 34.11 -23.34
CA ASP A 37 -44.82 33.99 -21.97
C ASP A 37 -44.36 32.66 -21.37
N ASP A 38 -44.15 32.66 -20.04
CA ASP A 38 -43.73 31.47 -19.29
C ASP A 38 -44.65 30.27 -19.51
N ILE A 39 -45.92 30.50 -19.86
CA ILE A 39 -46.93 29.47 -20.11
C ILE A 39 -46.72 28.75 -21.47
N THR A 40 -46.12 29.42 -22.46
CA THR A 40 -45.89 28.86 -23.82
C THR A 40 -44.42 28.51 -24.08
N ARG A 41 -43.58 28.69 -23.06
CA ARG A 41 -42.14 28.44 -23.15
C ARG A 41 -41.88 26.93 -23.21
N GLN A 42 -41.44 26.44 -24.36
CA GLN A 42 -40.88 25.09 -24.48
C GLN A 42 -39.49 25.08 -23.84
N ASP A 43 -39.39 24.60 -22.61
CA ASP A 43 -38.10 24.43 -21.93
C ASP A 43 -37.24 23.39 -22.65
N ARG A 44 -36.34 23.88 -23.50
CA ARG A 44 -35.22 23.12 -24.10
C ARG A 44 -34.06 22.91 -23.11
N GLY A 45 -34.29 23.11 -21.81
CA GLY A 45 -33.24 23.18 -20.77
C GLY A 45 -32.64 21.84 -20.32
N ARG A 46 -33.17 20.69 -20.75
CA ARG A 46 -32.69 19.37 -20.30
C ARG A 46 -31.62 18.72 -21.20
N PHE A 47 -31.15 19.40 -22.25
CA PHE A 47 -30.25 18.78 -23.24
C PHE A 47 -28.75 18.88 -22.93
N LEU A 48 -28.31 19.84 -22.11
CA LEU A 48 -26.88 20.02 -21.83
C LEU A 48 -26.36 19.06 -20.73
N PHE A 49 -27.18 18.71 -19.74
CA PHE A 49 -26.78 17.78 -18.68
C PHE A 49 -26.75 16.32 -19.15
N ASN A 50 -27.60 15.94 -20.11
CA ASN A 50 -27.71 14.54 -20.57
C ASN A 50 -26.49 14.02 -21.34
N LYS A 51 -25.58 14.91 -21.76
CA LYS A 51 -24.35 14.52 -22.47
C LYS A 51 -23.19 14.18 -21.54
N LEU A 52 -23.27 14.59 -20.27
CA LEU A 52 -22.24 14.36 -19.24
C LEU A 52 -22.61 13.21 -18.28
N ILE A 53 -23.89 12.85 -18.17
CA ILE A 53 -24.37 11.69 -17.40
C ILE A 53 -23.61 10.37 -17.73
N PRO A 54 -23.32 10.01 -19.00
CA PRO A 54 -22.59 8.77 -19.26
C PRO A 54 -21.16 8.79 -18.73
N TYR A 55 -20.48 9.95 -18.74
CA TYR A 55 -19.14 10.08 -18.19
C TYR A 55 -19.14 10.02 -16.65
N ALA A 56 -20.17 10.56 -16.01
CA ALA A 56 -20.33 10.48 -14.56
C ALA A 56 -20.53 9.03 -14.07
N SER A 57 -21.27 8.21 -14.82
CA SER A 57 -21.46 6.80 -14.50
C SER A 57 -20.16 5.99 -14.60
N ILE A 58 -19.36 6.23 -15.63
CA ILE A 58 -18.05 5.58 -15.80
C ILE A 58 -17.10 6.00 -14.67
N ALA A 59 -17.04 7.30 -14.35
CA ALA A 59 -16.21 7.80 -13.24
C ALA A 59 -16.62 7.19 -11.88
N ALA A 60 -17.92 7.08 -11.60
CA ALA A 60 -18.43 6.44 -10.40
C ALA A 60 -18.06 4.94 -10.33
N ALA A 61 -18.16 4.22 -11.45
CA ALA A 61 -17.75 2.82 -11.51
C ALA A 61 -16.24 2.64 -11.23
N PHE A 62 -15.39 3.51 -11.79
CA PHE A 62 -13.96 3.51 -11.50
C PHE A 62 -13.66 3.80 -10.02
N LEU A 63 -14.35 4.75 -9.41
CA LEU A 63 -14.19 5.05 -7.98
C LEU A 63 -14.57 3.85 -7.12
N ILE A 64 -15.70 3.19 -7.40
CA ILE A 64 -16.13 1.99 -6.66
C ILE A 64 -15.12 0.86 -6.83
N ALA A 65 -14.65 0.61 -8.05
CA ALA A 65 -13.64 -0.41 -8.32
C ALA A 65 -12.31 -0.12 -7.61
N PHE A 66 -11.87 1.15 -7.62
CA PHE A 66 -10.65 1.58 -6.95
C PHE A 66 -10.74 1.44 -5.43
N LEU A 67 -11.85 1.88 -4.83
CA LEU A 67 -12.10 1.74 -3.40
C LEU A 67 -12.20 0.26 -2.99
N GLY A 68 -12.87 -0.57 -3.78
CA GLY A 68 -12.95 -2.03 -3.55
C GLY A 68 -11.59 -2.71 -3.62
N TRP A 69 -10.73 -2.31 -4.59
CA TRP A 69 -9.36 -2.80 -4.66
C TRP A 69 -8.53 -2.38 -3.45
N GLN A 70 -8.59 -1.11 -3.05
CA GLN A 70 -7.87 -0.60 -1.88
C GLN A 70 -8.29 -1.33 -0.59
N TYR A 71 -9.58 -1.62 -0.44
CA TYR A 71 -10.10 -2.36 0.70
C TYR A 71 -9.49 -3.75 0.79
N GLN A 72 -9.39 -4.49 -0.32
CA GLN A 72 -8.77 -5.82 -0.33
C GLN A 72 -7.28 -5.81 -0.03
N VAL A 73 -6.56 -4.73 -0.37
CA VAL A 73 -5.11 -4.64 -0.17
C VAL A 73 -4.77 -4.25 1.27
N LYS A 74 -5.54 -3.37 1.88
CA LYS A 74 -5.21 -2.77 3.18
C LYS A 74 -5.86 -3.44 4.38
N MET A 75 -6.92 -4.22 4.18
CA MET A 75 -7.59 -4.87 5.30
C MET A 75 -6.82 -6.10 5.80
N PRO A 76 -6.50 -6.16 7.11
CA PRO A 76 -5.99 -7.37 7.72
C PRO A 76 -7.08 -8.45 7.69
N ASP A 77 -6.66 -9.66 7.33
CA ASP A 77 -7.56 -10.81 7.22
C ASP A 77 -7.00 -12.03 7.95
N SER A 78 -5.68 -12.18 8.03
CA SER A 78 -5.05 -13.31 8.74
C SER A 78 -3.94 -12.83 9.67
N HIS A 79 -3.87 -13.48 10.83
CA HIS A 79 -2.85 -13.30 11.85
C HIS A 79 -2.12 -14.64 12.02
N ILE A 80 -0.81 -14.63 11.82
CA ILE A 80 0.02 -15.83 11.87
C ILE A 80 1.00 -15.64 13.02
N TYR A 81 0.91 -16.52 14.02
CA TYR A 81 1.78 -16.53 15.18
C TYR A 81 2.87 -17.59 15.00
N LEU A 82 4.11 -17.19 15.20
CA LEU A 82 5.26 -18.10 15.17
C LEU A 82 5.84 -18.22 16.59
N ASP A 83 5.44 -19.29 17.29
CA ASP A 83 5.91 -19.61 18.65
C ASP A 83 7.28 -20.32 18.61
N VAL A 84 8.32 -19.56 18.27
CA VAL A 84 9.72 -19.95 18.37
C VAL A 84 10.45 -18.87 19.18
N ASN A 85 11.68 -19.12 19.65
CA ASN A 85 12.55 -18.01 20.06
C ASN A 85 13.42 -17.67 18.85
N PRO A 86 13.08 -16.61 18.08
CA PRO A 86 12.26 -15.43 18.42
C PRO A 86 10.76 -15.46 18.08
N SER A 87 9.91 -14.90 18.96
CA SER A 87 8.44 -14.88 18.82
C SER A 87 7.97 -13.71 17.94
N ILE A 88 7.24 -14.02 16.86
CA ILE A 88 6.84 -13.06 15.82
C ILE A 88 5.37 -13.25 15.45
N GLU A 89 4.63 -12.16 15.30
CA GLU A 89 3.28 -12.13 14.72
C GLU A 89 3.31 -11.47 13.34
N ILE A 90 2.73 -12.13 12.34
CA ILE A 90 2.65 -11.61 10.97
C ILE A 90 1.19 -11.40 10.60
N VAL A 91 0.86 -10.17 10.19
CA VAL A 91 -0.48 -9.77 9.76
C VAL A 91 -0.52 -9.68 8.24
N THR A 92 -1.41 -10.44 7.61
CA THR A 92 -1.57 -10.47 6.14
C THR A 92 -2.96 -10.02 5.70
N ASN A 93 -3.05 -9.56 4.46
CA ASN A 93 -4.32 -9.33 3.77
C ASN A 93 -4.87 -10.62 3.12
N ARG A 94 -6.06 -10.52 2.52
CA ARG A 94 -6.74 -11.60 1.77
C ARG A 94 -5.97 -12.19 0.57
N ARG A 95 -4.83 -11.61 0.20
CA ARG A 95 -3.99 -12.04 -0.92
C ARG A 95 -2.65 -12.58 -0.43
N ASP A 96 -2.59 -12.96 0.84
CA ASP A 96 -1.38 -13.46 1.52
C ASP A 96 -0.20 -12.48 1.43
N ARG A 97 -0.49 -11.17 1.35
CA ARG A 97 0.54 -10.13 1.41
C ARG A 97 0.63 -9.58 2.81
N VAL A 98 1.85 -9.46 3.30
CA VAL A 98 2.14 -8.95 4.64
C VAL A 98 1.83 -7.46 4.71
N ILE A 99 1.02 -7.08 5.69
CA ILE A 99 0.69 -5.69 6.04
C ILE A 99 1.65 -5.19 7.12
N GLU A 100 1.90 -6.04 8.11
CA GLU A 100 2.65 -5.70 9.32
C GLU A 100 3.29 -6.96 9.93
N ILE A 101 4.43 -6.77 10.59
CA ILE A 101 5.07 -7.77 11.44
C ILE A 101 5.27 -7.14 12.81
N LEU A 102 4.84 -7.84 13.86
CA LEU A 102 5.00 -7.44 15.25
C LEU A 102 6.04 -8.35 15.92
N ALA A 103 7.00 -7.73 16.61
CA ALA A 103 7.98 -8.41 17.44
C ALA A 103 7.41 -8.60 18.85
N ASP A 104 7.34 -9.84 19.33
CA ASP A 104 6.85 -10.15 20.67
C ASP A 104 8.00 -10.36 21.69
N ASN A 105 9.23 -10.56 21.20
CA ASN A 105 10.45 -10.66 22.01
C ASN A 105 11.56 -9.72 21.50
N SER A 106 12.50 -9.36 22.37
CA SER A 106 13.71 -8.60 22.05
C SER A 106 14.61 -9.26 20.98
N ASP A 107 14.64 -10.60 20.92
CA ASP A 107 15.35 -11.31 19.86
C ASP A 107 14.63 -11.17 18.50
N ALA A 108 13.30 -11.05 18.51
CA ALA A 108 12.51 -10.83 17.29
C ALA A 108 12.72 -9.42 16.74
N GLU A 109 12.84 -8.42 17.61
CA GLU A 109 13.06 -7.02 17.21
C GLU A 109 14.33 -6.87 16.35
N LYS A 110 15.42 -7.53 16.74
CA LYS A 110 16.69 -7.54 15.98
C LYS A 110 16.58 -8.15 14.59
N ILE A 111 15.70 -9.15 14.43
CA ILE A 111 15.54 -9.87 13.16
C ILE A 111 14.58 -9.10 12.24
N ILE A 112 13.52 -8.50 12.79
CA ILE A 112 12.49 -7.81 12.01
C ILE A 112 12.97 -6.46 11.49
N GLU A 113 13.86 -5.76 12.20
CA GLU A 113 14.40 -4.45 11.78
C GLU A 113 15.06 -4.51 10.39
N ASP A 114 15.67 -5.64 10.07
CA ASP A 114 16.39 -5.89 8.82
C ASP A 114 15.50 -6.42 7.67
N ILE A 115 14.20 -6.65 7.91
CA ILE A 115 13.30 -7.32 6.94
C ILE A 115 12.31 -6.33 6.34
N ASP A 116 12.46 -6.08 5.03
CA ASP A 116 11.43 -5.38 4.25
C ASP A 116 10.23 -6.31 4.04
N HIS A 117 9.12 -6.06 4.72
CA HIS A 117 7.99 -6.98 4.77
C HIS A 117 6.74 -6.47 4.03
N LYS A 118 6.57 -5.15 3.90
CA LYS A 118 5.29 -4.57 3.46
C LYS A 118 4.98 -4.91 2.00
N GLY A 119 3.87 -5.60 1.78
CA GLY A 119 3.36 -5.94 0.45
C GLY A 119 4.02 -7.15 -0.21
N LYS A 120 5.02 -7.77 0.43
CA LYS A 120 5.61 -9.06 0.03
C LYS A 120 4.67 -10.22 0.36
N ASN A 121 4.88 -11.35 -0.31
CA ASN A 121 4.13 -12.57 -0.03
C ASN A 121 4.59 -13.19 1.30
N ILE A 122 3.65 -13.75 2.07
CA ILE A 122 3.92 -14.38 3.37
C ILE A 122 5.04 -15.43 3.30
N TYR A 123 5.11 -16.25 2.25
CA TYR A 123 6.12 -17.29 2.14
C TYR A 123 7.53 -16.71 1.97
N GLN A 124 7.67 -15.63 1.20
CA GLN A 124 8.95 -14.95 1.02
C GLN A 124 9.42 -14.30 2.32
N VAL A 125 8.51 -13.65 3.03
CA VAL A 125 8.81 -13.03 4.33
C VAL A 125 9.16 -14.10 5.36
N ALA A 126 8.43 -15.21 5.40
CA ALA A 126 8.72 -16.31 6.31
C ALA A 126 10.10 -16.95 6.04
N GLU A 127 10.48 -17.13 4.77
CA GLU A 127 11.81 -17.61 4.39
C GLU A 127 12.90 -16.63 4.84
N GLU A 128 12.72 -15.33 4.59
CA GLU A 128 13.66 -14.28 5.00
C GLU A 128 13.82 -14.21 6.54
N VAL A 129 12.72 -14.37 7.28
CA VAL A 129 12.72 -14.48 8.74
C VAL A 129 13.51 -15.72 9.21
N LEU A 130 13.27 -16.89 8.60
CA LEU A 130 13.95 -18.13 8.97
C LEU A 130 15.46 -18.05 8.68
N ASP A 131 15.85 -17.48 7.55
CA ASP A 131 17.25 -17.30 7.19
C ASP A 131 17.98 -16.41 8.21
N LYS A 132 17.35 -15.29 8.61
CA LYS A 132 17.89 -14.40 9.65
C LYS A 132 17.99 -15.07 11.01
N MET A 133 17.00 -15.87 11.41
CA MET A 133 17.04 -16.66 12.66
C MET A 133 18.21 -17.65 12.67
N VAL A 134 18.48 -18.31 11.54
CA VAL A 134 19.59 -19.27 11.42
C VAL A 134 20.93 -18.54 11.43
N GLU A 135 21.02 -17.38 10.79
CA GLU A 135 22.24 -16.57 10.75
C GLU A 135 22.61 -16.03 12.14
N GLU A 136 21.65 -15.47 12.88
CA GLU A 136 21.84 -14.94 14.23
C GLU A 136 22.28 -16.04 15.23
N LYS A 137 21.66 -17.21 15.15
CA LYS A 137 22.08 -18.36 15.95
C LYS A 137 23.47 -18.87 15.58
N ARG A 138 23.84 -18.83 14.29
CA ARG A 138 25.17 -19.25 13.82
C ARG A 138 26.26 -18.32 14.35
N THR A 139 26.05 -17.00 14.29
CA THR A 139 27.02 -16.02 14.81
C THR A 139 27.17 -16.17 16.32
N MET A 140 26.08 -16.36 17.07
CA MET A 140 26.14 -16.62 18.52
C MET A 140 26.95 -17.87 18.87
N MET A 141 26.77 -18.96 18.11
CA MET A 141 27.53 -20.21 18.30
C MET A 141 29.02 -20.01 18.04
N ILE A 142 29.38 -19.34 16.93
CA ILE A 142 30.78 -19.07 16.58
C ILE A 142 31.45 -18.19 17.65
N MET A 143 30.79 -17.12 18.10
CA MET A 143 31.31 -16.24 19.15
C MET A 143 31.56 -17.02 20.45
N THR A 144 30.65 -17.91 20.84
CA THR A 144 30.79 -18.74 22.05
C THR A 144 32.01 -19.68 21.95
N ILE A 145 32.18 -20.33 20.80
CA ILE A 145 33.33 -21.21 20.54
C ILE A 145 34.64 -20.42 20.53
N MET A 146 34.68 -19.25 19.87
CA MET A 146 35.87 -18.40 19.85
C MET A 146 36.23 -17.89 21.24
N MET A 147 35.24 -17.46 22.03
CA MET A 147 35.47 -16.98 23.39
C MET A 147 36.01 -18.09 24.29
N THR A 148 35.44 -19.29 24.24
CA THR A 148 35.94 -20.44 25.01
C THR A 148 37.34 -20.85 24.56
N MET A 149 37.64 -20.87 23.25
CA MET A 149 38.99 -21.11 22.73
C MET A 149 39.99 -20.05 23.20
N MET A 150 39.60 -18.77 23.18
CA MET A 150 40.46 -17.65 23.61
C MET A 150 40.75 -17.72 25.11
N ILE A 151 39.75 -18.04 25.93
CA ILE A 151 39.93 -18.25 27.38
C ILE A 151 40.87 -19.43 27.61
N LEU A 152 40.67 -20.56 26.92
CA LEU A 152 41.53 -21.75 27.06
C LEU A 152 42.97 -21.49 26.61
N MET A 153 43.17 -20.74 25.51
CA MET A 153 44.49 -20.29 25.08
C MET A 153 45.15 -19.40 26.14
N THR A 154 44.39 -18.47 26.72
CA THR A 154 44.89 -17.55 27.74
C THR A 154 45.27 -18.29 29.02
N THR A 155 44.43 -19.22 29.49
CA THR A 155 44.72 -20.04 30.68
C THR A 155 45.89 -20.99 30.46
N MET A 156 46.05 -21.56 29.26
CA MET A 156 47.24 -22.35 28.93
C MET A 156 48.51 -21.48 29.00
N ILE A 157 48.52 -20.29 28.41
CA ILE A 157 49.68 -19.39 28.45
C ILE A 157 50.03 -18.96 29.88
N THR A 158 49.05 -18.77 30.77
CA THR A 158 49.28 -18.37 32.16
C THR A 158 49.64 -19.54 33.08
N MET A 159 49.10 -20.74 32.85
CA MET A 159 49.29 -21.94 33.68
C MET A 159 50.59 -22.70 33.35
N PHE A 160 51.19 -22.45 32.19
CA PHE A 160 52.58 -22.83 31.90
C PHE A 160 53.53 -21.69 32.33
N PRO A 161 54.06 -21.68 33.57
CA PRO A 161 55.07 -20.70 33.94
C PRO A 161 56.28 -20.89 33.03
N LYS A 162 56.79 -19.77 32.48
CA LYS A 162 57.97 -19.72 31.62
C LYS A 162 59.11 -20.56 32.19
N LYS A 163 59.26 -21.81 31.74
CA LYS A 163 60.52 -22.53 31.85
C LYS A 163 61.35 -22.08 30.66
N ALA A 164 62.34 -21.24 30.94
CA ALA A 164 63.16 -20.58 29.95
C ALA A 164 63.78 -21.57 28.96
N SER A 165 63.30 -21.56 27.72
CA SER A 165 64.09 -21.91 26.54
C SER A 165 63.93 -20.80 25.49
N ASN A 166 64.92 -19.90 25.49
CA ASN A 166 65.16 -18.82 24.53
C ASN A 166 64.28 -17.53 24.62
N PRO A 167 64.87 -16.36 24.98
CA PRO A 167 64.14 -15.09 25.12
C PRO A 167 63.59 -14.51 23.81
N THR A 168 64.10 -14.95 22.65
CA THR A 168 63.68 -14.46 21.32
C THR A 168 62.26 -14.90 20.92
N SER A 169 61.79 -16.05 21.42
CA SER A 169 60.50 -16.64 21.07
C SER A 169 59.30 -15.89 21.66
N TYR A 170 59.48 -15.22 22.81
CA TYR A 170 58.43 -14.47 23.50
C TYR A 170 58.13 -13.12 22.86
N GLN A 171 59.09 -12.56 22.12
CA GLN A 171 58.91 -11.27 21.44
C GLN A 171 58.08 -11.43 20.16
N LEU A 172 58.15 -12.58 19.49
CA LEU A 172 57.39 -12.88 18.27
C LEU A 172 55.89 -13.11 18.56
N LEU A 173 55.54 -13.77 19.66
CA LEU A 173 54.13 -13.98 20.06
C LEU A 173 53.44 -12.69 20.51
N LYS A 174 54.19 -11.71 21.03
CA LYS A 174 53.66 -10.38 21.36
C LYS A 174 53.51 -9.47 20.12
N GLN A 175 54.34 -9.68 19.09
CA GLN A 175 54.28 -8.89 17.85
C GLN A 175 53.20 -9.38 16.87
N GLY A 176 52.73 -10.63 16.99
CA GLY A 176 51.68 -11.21 16.15
C GLY A 176 50.24 -11.02 16.66
N GLY A 177 50.02 -10.25 17.73
CA GLY A 177 48.68 -9.99 18.27
C GLY A 177 47.87 -9.07 17.37
N LEU A 178 47.02 -9.65 16.52
CA LEU A 178 45.95 -8.92 15.83
C LEU A 178 45.17 -8.07 16.85
N HIS A 179 45.17 -6.76 16.62
CA HIS A 179 44.44 -5.75 17.38
C HIS A 179 42.93 -6.00 17.30
N TYR A 180 42.40 -6.91 18.11
CA TYR A 180 40.99 -6.94 18.44
C TYR A 180 40.83 -6.20 19.78
N GLN A 181 40.35 -4.96 19.71
CA GLN A 181 39.91 -4.22 20.89
C GLN A 181 38.73 -4.97 21.52
N LEU A 182 39.02 -5.67 22.61
CA LEU A 182 38.01 -6.37 23.40
C LEU A 182 37.06 -5.32 24.02
N PRO A 183 35.73 -5.53 23.93
CA PRO A 183 34.76 -4.63 24.54
C PRO A 183 34.95 -4.53 26.05
N MET A 184 34.69 -3.34 26.62
CA MET A 184 35.06 -2.98 28.00
C MET A 184 34.51 -3.94 29.08
N GLU A 185 33.42 -4.63 28.81
CA GLU A 185 32.82 -5.64 29.68
C GLU A 185 33.75 -6.86 29.90
N VAL A 186 34.53 -7.23 28.88
CA VAL A 186 35.49 -8.33 28.92
C VAL A 186 36.75 -7.94 29.72
N LEU A 187 37.16 -6.67 29.62
CA LEU A 187 38.24 -6.12 30.45
C LEU A 187 37.87 -6.12 31.93
N GLN A 188 36.63 -5.81 32.27
CA GLN A 188 36.17 -5.80 33.67
C GLN A 188 36.11 -7.21 34.27
N THR A 189 35.62 -8.21 33.52
CA THR A 189 35.61 -9.61 33.98
C THR A 189 37.00 -10.20 34.13
N LEU A 190 37.92 -9.90 33.20
CA LEU A 190 39.34 -10.30 33.31
C LEU A 190 40.06 -9.60 34.47
N THR A 191 39.68 -8.38 34.82
CA THR A 191 40.26 -7.66 35.97
C THR A 191 39.79 -8.25 37.29
N LEU A 192 38.51 -8.62 37.40
CA LEU A 192 37.96 -9.30 38.57
C LEU A 192 38.58 -10.69 38.76
N MET A 193 38.82 -11.43 37.68
CA MET A 193 39.41 -12.76 37.73
C MET A 193 40.93 -12.75 38.06
N LYS A 194 41.60 -11.60 37.94
CA LYS A 194 42.99 -11.41 38.39
C LYS A 194 43.10 -11.03 39.88
N MET A 195 42.00 -10.69 40.53
CA MET A 195 41.95 -10.32 41.95
C MET A 195 41.52 -11.49 42.86
N ILE A 196 41.31 -12.68 42.30
CA ILE A 196 41.11 -13.96 43.00
C ILE A 196 42.30 -14.86 42.68
#